data_AF-A0A6F8XZ55-F1
#
_entry.id   AF-A0A6F8XZ55-F1
#
_cell.length_a   1.000
_cell.length_b   1.000
_cell.length_c   1.000
_cell.angle_alpha   90.00
_cell.angle_beta   90.00
_cell.angle_gamma   90.00
#
_symmetry.space_group_name_H-M   'P 1'
#
loop_
_entity.id
_entity.type
_entity.pdbx_description
1 polymer ?
#
loop_
_entity_poly.entity_id
_entity_poly.type
_entity_poly.pdbx_seq_one_letter_code
_entity_poly.pdbx_strand_id
1 'polypeptide(L)'
;MTPALAVTGATGRLGRRVAERLSAAGVPQRLLVRDPERAPSLPGAEVVRAEYADGDAARRALDGVTTLFMVSGAEELGRVEAHRTFVDAAGAAGVRHLVYTSFFGAAPDATFTLARDHWATEEHIAASGLDATILRDNLYLDFFPLMVGEDGVLRGPAADGRVAAVAQDDIADAAVAVLREPEQHANARYDLTGPAALTLREVAATITEVTGRPVRYQDESLNEAYASRAAYGAPAWQVEAWVSTYTAIAAGELDGITGAVAELTGRPATSLADHLSAQRES
;
A
#
# COMPACT_ATOMS: atom_id res chain seq x y z
N MET A 1 -8.94 -6.07 28.54
CA MET A 1 -10.04 -5.79 27.59
C MET A 1 -9.51 -6.04 26.20
N THR A 2 -10.29 -6.67 25.33
CA THR A 2 -9.93 -6.86 23.91
C THR A 2 -9.76 -5.49 23.23
N PRO A 3 -8.66 -5.25 22.50
CA PRO A 3 -8.51 -4.02 21.72
C PRO A 3 -9.64 -3.88 20.68
N ALA A 4 -10.24 -2.69 20.61
CA ALA A 4 -11.33 -2.40 19.67
C ALA A 4 -10.84 -2.17 18.23
N LEU A 5 -9.52 -2.02 18.04
CA LEU A 5 -8.86 -1.79 16.76
C LEU A 5 -8.00 -3.00 16.40
N ALA A 6 -8.11 -3.48 15.16
CA ALA A 6 -7.21 -4.50 14.61
C ALA A 6 -6.42 -3.97 13.40
N VAL A 7 -5.18 -4.44 13.25
CA VAL A 7 -4.26 -4.12 12.15
C VAL A 7 -3.83 -5.42 11.50
N THR A 8 -4.05 -5.55 10.20
CA THR A 8 -3.43 -6.61 9.40
C THR A 8 -2.08 -6.16 8.83
N GLY A 9 -1.28 -7.10 8.33
CA GLY A 9 -0.03 -6.76 7.65
C GLY A 9 1.05 -6.14 8.56
N ALA A 10 0.94 -6.29 9.89
CA ALA A 10 1.86 -5.73 10.87
C ALA A 10 3.30 -6.25 10.77
N THR A 11 3.53 -7.35 10.05
CA THR A 11 4.87 -7.88 9.74
C THR A 11 5.46 -7.33 8.44
N GLY A 12 4.67 -6.58 7.66
CA GLY A 12 5.07 -5.93 6.41
C GLY A 12 5.53 -4.49 6.64
N ARG A 13 6.00 -3.82 5.57
CA ARG A 13 6.57 -2.47 5.67
C ARG A 13 5.56 -1.40 6.09
N LEU A 14 4.38 -1.37 5.47
CA LEU A 14 3.35 -0.36 5.75
C LEU A 14 2.60 -0.66 7.05
N GLY A 15 2.08 -1.88 7.21
CA GLY A 15 1.32 -2.25 8.41
C GLY A 15 2.13 -2.14 9.70
N ARG A 16 3.45 -2.45 9.65
CA ARG A 16 4.35 -2.25 10.81
C ARG A 16 4.44 -0.78 11.21
N ARG A 17 4.62 0.12 10.24
CA ARG A 17 4.68 1.57 10.46
C ARG A 17 3.41 2.12 11.10
N VAL A 18 2.24 1.65 10.65
CA VAL A 18 0.94 2.01 11.23
C VAL A 18 0.83 1.48 12.66
N ALA A 19 1.14 0.20 12.87
CA ALA A 19 1.09 -0.41 14.20
C ALA A 19 2.03 0.28 15.20
N GLU A 20 3.26 0.60 14.80
CA GLU A 20 4.23 1.31 15.63
C GLU A 20 3.73 2.71 16.04
N ARG A 21 3.18 3.47 15.09
CA ARG A 21 2.61 4.80 15.36
C ARG A 21 1.38 4.74 16.27
N LEU A 22 0.49 3.77 16.07
CA LEU A 22 -0.65 3.54 16.96
C LEU A 22 -0.20 3.21 18.39
N SER A 23 0.80 2.34 18.52
CA SER A 23 1.38 1.98 19.83
C SER A 23 2.05 3.17 20.50
N ALA A 24 2.81 3.98 19.76
CA ALA A 24 3.42 5.22 20.26
C ALA A 24 2.38 6.25 20.71
N ALA A 25 1.21 6.29 20.06
CA ALA A 25 0.07 7.10 20.47
C ALA A 25 -0.75 6.50 21.64
N GLY A 26 -0.31 5.37 22.20
CA GLY A 26 -0.97 4.70 23.32
C GLY A 26 -2.29 4.00 22.95
N VAL A 27 -2.52 3.72 21.67
CA VAL A 27 -3.73 3.04 21.19
C VAL A 27 -3.54 1.52 21.31
N PRO A 28 -4.30 0.82 22.17
CA PRO A 28 -4.28 -0.64 22.21
C PRO A 28 -4.80 -1.20 20.90
N GLN A 29 -4.16 -2.25 20.39
CA GLN A 29 -4.48 -2.82 19.09
C GLN A 29 -4.30 -4.32 19.04
N ARG A 30 -5.00 -4.99 18.14
CA ARG A 30 -4.78 -6.38 17.80
C ARG A 30 -4.01 -6.48 16.48
N LEU A 31 -2.88 -7.17 16.48
CA LEU A 31 -2.08 -7.44 15.29
C LEU A 31 -2.48 -8.78 14.70
N LEU A 32 -3.15 -8.74 13.56
CA LEU A 32 -3.57 -9.91 12.80
C LEU A 32 -2.46 -10.31 11.83
N VAL A 33 -1.85 -11.46 12.08
CA VAL A 33 -0.66 -11.92 11.34
C VAL A 33 -0.77 -13.39 10.96
N ARG A 34 -0.12 -13.79 9.86
CA ARG A 34 -0.02 -15.22 9.47
C ARG A 34 0.89 -16.01 10.40
N ASP A 35 1.97 -15.37 10.82
CA ASP A 35 3.03 -15.92 11.66
C ASP A 35 3.24 -15.03 12.90
N PRO A 36 2.71 -15.44 14.07
CA PRO A 36 2.85 -14.70 15.32
C PRO A 36 4.28 -14.44 15.76
N GLU A 37 5.24 -15.31 15.42
CA GLU A 37 6.64 -15.15 15.84
C GLU A 37 7.33 -13.98 15.14
N ARG A 38 6.80 -13.56 13.99
CA ARG A 38 7.31 -12.42 13.22
C ARG A 38 6.65 -11.09 13.58
N ALA A 39 5.63 -11.10 14.45
CA ALA A 39 4.93 -9.89 14.86
C ALA A 39 5.85 -8.96 15.65
N PRO A 40 5.76 -7.63 15.45
CA PRO A 40 6.50 -6.68 16.29
C PRO A 40 5.96 -6.75 17.73
N SER A 41 6.88 -6.72 18.70
CA SER A 41 6.52 -6.57 20.12
C SER A 41 6.24 -5.10 20.40
N LEU A 42 4.97 -4.75 20.55
CA LEU A 42 4.50 -3.38 20.76
C LEU A 42 3.72 -3.25 22.08
N PRO A 43 3.97 -2.22 22.90
CA PRO A 43 3.16 -1.95 24.08
C PRO A 43 1.67 -1.86 23.76
N GLY A 44 0.84 -2.58 24.52
CA GLY A 44 -0.61 -2.58 24.36
C GLY A 44 -1.12 -3.37 23.15
N ALA A 45 -0.24 -4.07 22.42
CA ALA A 45 -0.63 -4.91 21.30
C ALA A 45 -0.90 -6.36 21.72
N GLU A 46 -1.99 -6.93 21.20
CA GLU A 46 -2.29 -8.35 21.24
C GLU A 46 -1.98 -8.97 19.87
N VAL A 47 -1.21 -10.06 19.82
CA VAL A 47 -0.91 -10.74 18.55
C VAL A 47 -1.86 -11.93 18.37
N VAL A 48 -2.56 -11.98 17.25
CA VAL A 48 -3.51 -13.06 16.92
C VAL A 48 -3.24 -13.59 15.53
N ARG A 49 -3.23 -14.92 15.40
CA ARG A 49 -3.07 -15.58 14.10
C ARG A 49 -4.35 -15.43 13.27
N ALA A 50 -4.24 -14.89 12.07
CA ALA A 50 -5.32 -14.82 11.11
C ALA A 50 -4.78 -14.83 9.67
N GLU A 51 -5.55 -15.42 8.76
CA GLU A 51 -5.25 -15.47 7.33
C GLU A 51 -6.49 -15.00 6.55
N TYR A 52 -6.29 -14.34 5.42
CA TYR A 52 -7.40 -13.78 4.64
C TYR A 52 -8.31 -14.85 4.06
N ALA A 53 -7.75 -15.99 3.64
CA ALA A 53 -8.52 -17.09 3.06
C ALA A 53 -9.23 -17.98 4.11
N ASP A 54 -8.95 -17.80 5.41
CA ASP A 54 -9.59 -18.57 6.49
C ASP A 54 -10.62 -17.69 7.21
N GLY A 55 -11.84 -17.64 6.66
CA GLY A 55 -12.92 -16.80 7.19
C GLY A 55 -13.33 -17.14 8.63
N ASP A 56 -13.24 -18.41 9.02
CA ASP A 56 -13.57 -18.85 10.38
C ASP A 56 -12.51 -18.40 11.40
N ALA A 57 -11.23 -18.52 11.05
CA ALA A 57 -10.15 -17.99 11.87
C ALA A 57 -10.18 -16.45 11.91
N ALA A 58 -10.42 -15.78 10.77
CA ALA A 58 -10.55 -14.34 10.69
C ALA A 58 -11.69 -13.83 11.59
N ARG A 59 -12.87 -14.45 11.54
CA ARG A 59 -14.02 -14.08 12.38
C ARG A 59 -13.71 -14.21 13.87
N ARG A 60 -13.06 -15.30 14.29
CA ARG A 60 -12.62 -15.48 15.69
C ARG A 60 -11.58 -14.43 16.09
N ALA A 61 -10.64 -14.12 15.21
CA ALA A 61 -9.60 -13.14 15.46
C ALA A 61 -10.13 -11.71 15.52
N LEU A 62 -11.29 -11.44 14.90
CA LEU A 62 -11.98 -10.15 14.91
C LEU A 62 -13.04 -10.04 16.01
N ASP A 63 -13.22 -11.04 16.87
CA ASP A 63 -14.18 -10.95 17.98
C ASP A 63 -13.87 -9.76 18.90
N GLY A 64 -14.86 -8.91 19.11
CA GLY A 64 -14.75 -7.66 19.89
C GLY A 64 -14.06 -6.50 19.17
N VAL A 65 -13.62 -6.67 17.93
CA VAL A 65 -13.03 -5.61 17.10
C VAL A 65 -14.15 -4.78 16.47
N THR A 66 -14.04 -3.45 16.54
CA THR A 66 -15.01 -2.52 15.93
C THR A 66 -14.43 -1.71 14.78
N THR A 67 -13.11 -1.51 14.76
CA THR A 67 -12.39 -0.81 13.69
C THR A 67 -11.26 -1.70 13.17
N LEU A 68 -11.20 -1.88 11.85
CA LEU A 68 -10.22 -2.73 11.20
C LEU A 68 -9.38 -1.92 10.20
N PHE A 69 -8.07 -1.90 10.39
CA PHE A 69 -7.13 -1.51 9.34
C PHE A 69 -6.70 -2.74 8.55
N MET A 70 -7.18 -2.81 7.31
CA MET A 70 -6.89 -3.89 6.37
C MET A 70 -5.84 -3.42 5.36
N VAL A 71 -4.58 -3.78 5.61
CA VAL A 71 -3.52 -3.72 4.59
C VAL A 71 -3.85 -4.74 3.51
N SER A 72 -3.78 -4.36 2.24
CA SER A 72 -4.08 -5.30 1.17
C SER A 72 -3.15 -6.52 1.19
N GLY A 73 -3.68 -7.66 0.77
CA GLY A 73 -2.99 -8.94 0.75
C GLY A 73 -1.82 -8.94 -0.23
N ALA A 74 -0.89 -9.87 0.00
CA ALA A 74 0.26 -10.08 -0.87
C ALA A 74 -0.17 -10.36 -2.31
N GLU A 75 0.74 -10.09 -3.25
CA GLU A 75 0.59 -10.46 -4.65
C GLU A 75 0.56 -11.99 -4.75
N GLU A 76 -0.63 -12.57 -4.79
CA GLU A 76 -0.86 -14.01 -4.84
C GLU A 76 -2.11 -14.30 -5.69
N LEU A 77 -2.15 -15.46 -6.35
CA LEU A 77 -3.37 -15.90 -7.03
C LEU A 77 -4.50 -16.10 -6.01
N GLY A 78 -5.70 -15.64 -6.35
CA GLY A 78 -6.85 -15.70 -5.43
C GLY A 78 -6.89 -14.56 -4.40
N ARG A 79 -6.00 -13.55 -4.51
CA ARG A 79 -5.98 -12.37 -3.63
C ARG A 79 -7.35 -11.73 -3.45
N VAL A 80 -8.09 -11.49 -4.54
CA VAL A 80 -9.43 -10.90 -4.49
C VAL A 80 -10.39 -11.76 -3.65
N GLU A 81 -10.37 -13.07 -3.84
CA GLU A 81 -11.25 -13.98 -3.10
C GLU A 81 -10.89 -14.05 -1.62
N ALA A 82 -9.60 -14.01 -1.30
CA ALA A 82 -9.12 -13.91 0.07
C ALA A 82 -9.56 -12.59 0.72
N HIS A 83 -9.52 -11.46 -0.01
CA HIS A 83 -10.06 -10.20 0.50
C HIS A 83 -11.56 -10.28 0.79
N ARG A 84 -12.36 -10.84 -0.14
CA ARG A 84 -13.80 -11.01 0.05
C ARG A 84 -14.11 -11.84 1.29
N THR A 85 -13.46 -12.99 1.41
CA THR A 85 -13.58 -13.87 2.58
C THR A 85 -13.27 -13.12 3.87
N PHE A 86 -12.21 -12.32 3.88
CA PHE A 86 -11.81 -11.56 5.06
C PHE A 86 -12.77 -10.41 5.41
N VAL A 87 -13.28 -9.68 4.41
CA VAL A 87 -14.27 -8.61 4.59
C VAL A 87 -15.59 -9.17 5.11
N ASP A 88 -16.05 -10.30 4.57
CA ASP A 88 -17.26 -10.98 5.04
C ASP A 88 -17.12 -11.46 6.48
N ALA A 89 -15.95 -12.03 6.81
CA ALA A 89 -15.63 -12.43 8.17
C ALA A 89 -15.59 -11.23 9.14
N ALA A 90 -15.11 -10.07 8.69
CA ALA A 90 -15.11 -8.84 9.47
C ALA A 90 -16.54 -8.34 9.76
N GLY A 91 -17.40 -8.29 8.75
CA GLY A 91 -18.81 -7.97 8.93
C GLY A 91 -19.52 -8.94 9.88
N ALA A 92 -19.29 -10.25 9.72
CA ALA A 92 -19.85 -11.27 10.58
C ALA A 92 -19.32 -11.23 12.03
N ALA A 93 -18.12 -10.70 12.26
CA ALA A 93 -17.55 -10.49 13.59
C ALA A 93 -18.05 -9.20 14.27
N GLY A 94 -18.80 -8.36 13.55
CA GLY A 94 -19.33 -7.09 14.08
C GLY A 94 -18.36 -5.91 13.97
N VAL A 95 -17.36 -6.00 13.08
CA VAL A 95 -16.59 -4.81 12.68
C VAL A 95 -17.56 -3.77 12.14
N ARG A 96 -17.40 -2.51 12.53
CA ARG A 96 -18.27 -1.41 12.12
C ARG A 96 -17.61 -0.54 11.07
N HIS A 97 -16.30 -0.29 11.23
CA HIS A 97 -15.52 0.53 10.32
C HIS A 97 -14.31 -0.21 9.76
N LEU A 98 -14.16 -0.21 8.44
CA LEU A 98 -13.02 -0.81 7.73
C LEU A 98 -12.20 0.27 7.02
N VAL A 99 -10.91 0.38 7.33
CA VAL A 99 -9.95 1.23 6.62
C VAL A 99 -9.09 0.33 5.73
N TYR A 100 -9.21 0.47 4.41
CA TYR A 100 -8.55 -0.39 3.42
C TYR A 100 -7.45 0.36 2.66
N THR A 101 -6.27 -0.23 2.55
CA THR A 101 -5.22 0.27 1.64
C THR A 101 -5.50 -0.26 0.23
N SER A 102 -6.05 0.60 -0.61
CA SER A 102 -6.29 0.38 -2.03
C SER A 102 -5.13 0.93 -2.88
N PHE A 103 -5.37 1.13 -4.17
CA PHE A 103 -4.40 1.67 -5.10
C PHE A 103 -5.00 2.83 -5.91
N PHE A 104 -4.18 3.85 -6.17
CA PHE A 104 -4.56 5.00 -6.99
C PHE A 104 -4.97 4.56 -8.40
N GLY A 105 -6.08 5.10 -8.90
CA GLY A 105 -6.60 4.71 -10.22
C GLY A 105 -7.23 3.32 -10.27
N ALA A 106 -7.58 2.70 -9.14
CA ALA A 106 -8.33 1.45 -9.10
C ALA A 106 -9.64 1.55 -9.92
N ALA A 107 -9.69 0.79 -11.00
CA ALA A 107 -10.78 0.71 -11.97
C ALA A 107 -10.87 -0.70 -12.59
N PRO A 108 -12.04 -1.13 -13.10
CA PRO A 108 -12.18 -2.47 -13.69
C PRO A 108 -11.34 -2.66 -14.96
N ASP A 109 -11.05 -1.56 -15.66
CA ASP A 109 -10.31 -1.48 -16.91
C ASP A 109 -8.91 -0.88 -16.77
N ALA A 110 -8.44 -0.62 -15.53
CA ALA A 110 -7.12 -0.06 -15.25
C ALA A 110 -6.00 -0.83 -15.97
N THR A 111 -4.97 -0.16 -16.47
CA THR A 111 -3.86 -0.85 -17.16
C THR A 111 -3.09 -1.75 -16.20
N PHE A 112 -2.82 -1.28 -14.99
CA PHE A 112 -2.16 -2.06 -13.95
C PHE A 112 -3.08 -3.18 -13.42
N THR A 113 -2.65 -4.43 -13.54
CA THR A 113 -3.51 -5.59 -13.23
C THR A 113 -3.94 -5.62 -11.76
N LEU A 114 -3.07 -5.28 -10.79
CA LEU A 114 -3.45 -5.28 -9.37
C LEU A 114 -4.34 -4.09 -8.99
N ALA A 115 -4.37 -3.00 -9.78
CA ALA A 115 -5.37 -1.94 -9.60
C ALA A 115 -6.80 -2.46 -9.84
N ARG A 116 -6.97 -3.44 -10.74
CA ARG A 116 -8.26 -4.13 -10.95
C ARG A 116 -8.65 -4.99 -9.75
N ASP A 117 -7.69 -5.68 -9.13
CA ASP A 117 -7.92 -6.43 -7.90
C ASP A 117 -8.36 -5.52 -6.75
N HIS A 118 -7.73 -4.35 -6.64
CA HIS A 118 -8.09 -3.32 -5.68
C HIS A 118 -9.51 -2.81 -5.94
N TRP A 119 -9.86 -2.50 -7.19
CA TRP A 119 -11.22 -2.12 -7.57
C TRP A 119 -12.24 -3.19 -7.18
N ALA A 120 -11.98 -4.46 -7.49
CA ALA A 120 -12.87 -5.57 -7.12
C ALA A 120 -13.03 -5.73 -5.61
N THR A 121 -12.00 -5.38 -4.83
CA THR A 121 -12.05 -5.37 -3.36
C THR A 121 -12.87 -4.19 -2.85
N GLU A 122 -12.69 -3.00 -3.41
CA GLU A 122 -13.48 -1.81 -3.07
C GLU A 122 -14.97 -2.02 -3.33
N GLU A 123 -15.34 -2.62 -4.47
CA GLU A 123 -16.73 -2.94 -4.80
C GLU A 123 -17.33 -3.92 -3.78
N HIS A 124 -16.56 -4.91 -3.34
CA HIS A 124 -17.01 -5.85 -2.32
C HIS A 124 -17.18 -5.17 -0.96
N ILE A 125 -16.25 -4.30 -0.57
CA ILE A 125 -16.36 -3.50 0.67
C ILE A 125 -17.62 -2.63 0.61
N ALA A 126 -17.87 -1.95 -0.51
CA ALA A 126 -19.07 -1.13 -0.68
C ALA A 126 -20.38 -1.94 -0.58
N ALA A 127 -20.38 -3.19 -1.06
CA ALA A 127 -21.51 -4.10 -0.97
C ALA A 127 -21.68 -4.77 0.42
N SER A 128 -20.65 -4.74 1.27
CA SER A 128 -20.65 -5.44 2.58
C SER A 128 -21.54 -4.78 3.64
N GLY A 129 -21.91 -3.52 3.47
CA GLY A 129 -22.66 -2.73 4.45
C GLY A 129 -21.84 -2.20 5.64
N LEU A 130 -20.52 -2.42 5.64
CA LEU A 130 -19.59 -1.79 6.58
C LEU A 130 -19.44 -0.29 6.27
N ASP A 131 -19.30 0.55 7.30
CA ASP A 131 -18.69 1.86 7.08
C ASP A 131 -17.24 1.64 6.66
N ALA A 132 -16.78 2.37 5.65
CA ALA A 132 -15.44 2.17 5.13
C ALA A 132 -14.72 3.46 4.76
N THR A 133 -13.41 3.48 4.94
CA THR A 133 -12.51 4.48 4.38
C THR A 133 -11.53 3.78 3.45
N ILE A 134 -11.42 4.26 2.21
CA ILE A 134 -10.49 3.71 1.23
C ILE A 134 -9.29 4.66 1.11
N LEU A 135 -8.10 4.14 1.38
CA LEU A 135 -6.83 4.84 1.18
C LEU A 135 -6.21 4.32 -0.12
N ARG A 136 -6.40 5.05 -1.22
CA ARG A 136 -5.86 4.70 -2.54
C ARG A 136 -4.43 5.20 -2.64
N ASP A 137 -3.50 4.34 -2.30
CA ASP A 137 -2.09 4.68 -2.32
C ASP A 137 -1.58 4.72 -3.77
N ASN A 138 -0.87 5.77 -4.16
CA ASN A 138 -0.06 5.73 -5.39
C ASN A 138 1.20 4.87 -5.16
N LEU A 139 2.01 4.65 -6.20
CA LEU A 139 3.24 3.87 -6.11
C LEU A 139 4.16 4.41 -4.99
N TYR A 140 4.83 3.52 -4.27
CA TYR A 140 5.64 3.93 -3.13
C TYR A 140 7.01 4.49 -3.54
N LEU A 141 7.36 5.66 -3.01
CA LEU A 141 8.70 6.25 -3.16
C LEU A 141 9.80 5.29 -2.67
N ASP A 142 9.50 4.54 -1.60
CA ASP A 142 10.36 3.53 -0.98
C ASP A 142 10.86 2.46 -1.95
N PHE A 143 10.17 2.22 -3.07
CA PHE A 143 10.55 1.20 -4.04
C PHE A 143 11.54 1.68 -5.10
N PHE A 144 11.59 2.99 -5.42
CA PHE A 144 12.45 3.45 -6.51
C PHE A 144 13.93 3.12 -6.31
N PRO A 145 14.54 3.28 -5.12
CA PRO A 145 15.93 2.86 -4.91
C PRO A 145 16.16 1.37 -5.11
N LEU A 146 15.16 0.54 -4.76
CA LEU A 146 15.22 -0.92 -4.87
C LEU A 146 15.06 -1.42 -6.31
N MET A 147 14.46 -0.61 -7.17
CA MET A 147 14.26 -0.90 -8.60
C MET A 147 15.49 -0.56 -9.45
N VAL A 148 16.49 0.14 -8.88
CA VAL A 148 17.75 0.42 -9.57
C VAL A 148 18.61 -0.83 -9.56
N GLY A 149 18.93 -1.37 -10.74
CA GLY A 149 19.83 -2.51 -10.88
C GLY A 149 21.23 -2.23 -10.33
N GLU A 150 22.00 -3.29 -10.08
CA GLU A 150 23.39 -3.18 -9.61
C GLU A 150 24.28 -2.35 -10.56
N ASP A 151 23.90 -2.27 -11.83
CA ASP A 151 24.56 -1.48 -12.87
C ASP A 151 24.14 0.00 -12.90
N GLY A 152 23.35 0.46 -11.92
CA GLY A 152 22.92 1.85 -11.81
C GLY A 152 21.82 2.23 -12.79
N VAL A 153 21.03 1.27 -13.29
CA VAL A 153 19.99 1.54 -14.28
C VAL A 153 18.61 1.20 -13.71
N LEU A 154 17.74 2.21 -13.69
CA LEU A 154 16.31 2.06 -13.47
C LEU A 154 15.66 1.68 -14.80
N ARG A 155 15.01 0.51 -14.88
CA ARG A 155 14.48 -0.06 -16.11
C ARG A 155 12.97 -0.18 -16.10
N GLY A 156 12.32 0.11 -17.22
CA GLY A 156 10.94 -0.30 -17.45
C GLY A 156 10.26 0.46 -18.59
N PRO A 157 9.13 -0.05 -19.08
CA PRO A 157 8.40 0.50 -20.24
C PRO A 157 7.45 1.63 -19.83
N ALA A 158 7.98 2.69 -19.21
CA ALA A 158 7.20 3.83 -18.74
C ALA A 158 7.26 5.05 -19.68
N ALA A 159 8.11 5.02 -20.71
CA ALA A 159 8.31 6.12 -21.64
C ALA A 159 8.51 7.46 -20.90
N ASP A 160 7.77 8.50 -21.31
CA ASP A 160 7.74 9.82 -20.65
C ASP A 160 6.53 9.97 -19.70
N GLY A 161 5.88 8.87 -19.33
CA GLY A 161 4.79 8.84 -18.37
C GLY A 161 5.24 9.31 -16.99
N ARG A 162 4.29 9.83 -16.21
CA ARG A 162 4.56 10.44 -14.89
C ARG A 162 3.85 9.68 -13.78
N VAL A 163 4.45 9.70 -12.59
CA VAL A 163 3.91 9.05 -11.39
C VAL A 163 4.02 9.97 -10.18
N ALA A 164 2.90 10.21 -9.50
CA ALA A 164 2.82 10.98 -8.25
C ALA A 164 3.01 10.07 -7.02
N ALA A 165 4.16 9.40 -6.99
CA ALA A 165 4.49 8.39 -5.98
C ALA A 165 4.50 8.98 -4.56
N VAL A 166 4.01 8.21 -3.58
CA VAL A 166 3.82 8.63 -2.18
C VAL A 166 4.76 7.87 -1.24
N ALA A 167 5.22 8.50 -0.15
CA ALA A 167 6.04 7.82 0.85
C ALA A 167 5.19 6.89 1.74
N GLN A 168 5.70 5.70 2.09
CA GLN A 168 5.00 4.81 3.03
C GLN A 168 4.80 5.44 4.42
N ASP A 169 5.68 6.36 4.82
CA ASP A 169 5.52 7.09 6.08
C ASP A 169 4.35 8.07 6.05
N ASP A 170 4.06 8.70 4.90
CA ASP A 170 2.90 9.58 4.75
C ASP A 170 1.59 8.78 4.73
N ILE A 171 1.58 7.63 4.07
CA ILE A 171 0.43 6.70 4.12
C ILE A 171 0.19 6.23 5.55
N ALA A 172 1.25 5.89 6.28
CA ALA A 172 1.12 5.45 7.65
C ALA A 172 0.56 6.55 8.57
N ASP A 173 1.00 7.80 8.40
CA ASP A 173 0.47 8.94 9.14
C ASP A 173 -1.01 9.20 8.79
N ALA A 174 -1.36 9.14 7.50
CA ALA A 174 -2.74 9.30 7.03
C ALA A 174 -3.66 8.20 7.58
N ALA A 175 -3.22 6.94 7.54
CA ALA A 175 -3.95 5.81 8.10
C ALA A 175 -4.16 5.97 9.61
N VAL A 176 -3.15 6.42 10.36
CA VAL A 176 -3.28 6.67 11.81
C VAL A 176 -4.26 7.80 12.10
N ALA A 177 -4.26 8.87 11.31
CA ALA A 177 -5.23 9.96 11.45
C ALA A 177 -6.67 9.43 11.27
N VAL A 178 -6.92 8.67 10.20
CA VAL A 178 -8.23 8.06 9.93
C VAL A 178 -8.63 7.08 11.04
N LEU A 179 -7.72 6.22 11.48
CA LEU A 179 -8.01 5.18 12.49
C LEU A 179 -8.31 5.74 13.88
N ARG A 180 -7.86 6.95 14.20
CA ARG A 180 -8.17 7.62 15.48
C ARG A 180 -9.55 8.25 15.49
N GLU A 181 -10.07 8.64 14.32
CA GLU A 181 -11.36 9.33 14.18
C GLU A 181 -12.22 8.71 13.04
N PRO A 182 -12.42 7.37 13.01
CA PRO A 182 -12.92 6.65 11.83
C PRO A 182 -14.29 7.15 11.35
N GLU A 183 -15.20 7.47 12.28
CA GLU A 183 -16.55 7.94 11.96
C GLU A 183 -16.56 9.24 11.12
N GLN A 184 -15.54 10.10 11.25
CA GLN A 184 -15.42 11.33 10.44
C GLN A 184 -15.02 11.06 8.98
N HIS A 185 -14.52 9.86 8.72
CA HIS A 185 -14.01 9.43 7.42
C HIS A 185 -14.86 8.31 6.81
N ALA A 186 -16.06 8.07 7.34
CA ALA A 186 -16.98 7.07 6.81
C ALA A 186 -17.35 7.38 5.35
N ASN A 187 -17.22 6.37 4.50
CA ASN A 187 -17.45 6.41 3.05
C ASN A 187 -16.48 7.30 2.26
N ALA A 188 -15.43 7.82 2.89
CA ALA A 188 -14.41 8.61 2.22
C ALA A 188 -13.47 7.74 1.38
N ARG A 189 -13.00 8.30 0.28
CA ARG A 189 -11.92 7.75 -0.55
C ARG A 189 -10.83 8.80 -0.67
N TYR A 190 -9.63 8.48 -0.21
CA TYR A 190 -8.48 9.37 -0.25
C TYR A 190 -7.46 8.82 -1.22
N ASP A 191 -7.20 9.56 -2.29
CA ASP A 191 -6.11 9.29 -3.21
C ASP A 191 -4.81 9.85 -2.61
N LEU A 192 -3.94 8.99 -2.08
CA LEU A 192 -2.71 9.39 -1.40
C LEU A 192 -1.55 9.44 -2.38
N THR A 193 -1.08 10.66 -2.67
CA THR A 193 -0.03 10.92 -3.68
C THR A 193 1.12 11.71 -3.07
N GLY A 194 2.28 11.66 -3.73
CA GLY A 194 3.37 12.60 -3.45
C GLY A 194 3.03 14.03 -3.89
N PRO A 195 3.92 14.99 -3.59
CA PRO A 195 3.69 16.41 -3.90
C PRO A 195 3.91 16.74 -5.39
N ALA A 196 4.46 15.83 -6.18
CA ALA A 196 4.76 16.02 -7.59
C ALA A 196 4.65 14.70 -8.36
N ALA A 197 4.17 14.77 -9.60
CA ALA A 197 4.24 13.67 -10.56
C ALA A 197 5.59 13.73 -11.29
N LEU A 198 6.36 12.64 -11.30
CA LEU A 198 7.70 12.57 -11.87
C LEU A 198 7.78 11.51 -12.97
N THR A 199 8.54 11.77 -14.02
CA THR A 199 9.01 10.74 -14.95
C THR A 199 10.05 9.85 -14.27
N LEU A 200 10.23 8.61 -14.73
CA LEU A 200 11.30 7.76 -14.21
C LEU A 200 12.71 8.32 -14.50
N ARG A 201 12.85 9.18 -15.50
CA ARG A 201 14.09 9.94 -15.77
C ARG A 201 14.37 10.95 -14.67
N GLU A 202 13.35 11.71 -14.24
CA GLU A 202 13.46 12.64 -13.11
C GLU A 202 13.74 11.88 -11.80
N VAL A 203 13.07 10.74 -11.57
CA VAL A 203 13.36 9.86 -10.41
C VAL A 203 14.83 9.44 -10.38
N ALA A 204 15.37 8.94 -11.50
CA ALA A 204 16.78 8.55 -11.59
C ALA A 204 17.75 9.72 -11.35
N ALA A 205 17.41 10.91 -11.86
CA ALA A 205 18.18 12.13 -11.62
C ALA A 205 18.18 12.53 -10.14
N THR A 206 17.02 12.53 -9.48
CA THR A 206 16.91 12.84 -8.05
C THR A 206 17.65 11.83 -7.18
N ILE A 207 17.59 10.52 -7.50
CA ILE A 207 18.41 9.51 -6.80
C ILE A 207 19.89 9.84 -6.94
N THR A 208 20.35 10.20 -8.15
CA THR A 208 21.75 10.57 -8.39
C THR A 208 22.16 11.79 -7.58
N GLU A 209 21.35 12.83 -7.59
CA GLU A 209 21.60 14.08 -6.88
C GLU A 209 21.72 13.88 -5.37
N VAL A 210 20.78 13.14 -4.76
CA VAL A 210 20.72 12.98 -3.30
C VAL A 210 21.73 11.96 -2.78
N THR A 211 21.97 10.87 -3.53
CA THR A 211 22.83 9.77 -3.07
C THR A 211 24.27 9.86 -3.56
N GLY A 212 24.53 10.64 -4.61
CA GLY A 212 25.83 10.70 -5.29
C GLY A 212 26.15 9.47 -6.15
N ARG A 213 25.29 8.43 -6.16
CA ARG A 213 25.45 7.24 -7.00
C ARG A 213 24.88 7.53 -8.40
N PRO A 214 25.64 7.35 -9.50
CA PRO A 214 25.12 7.53 -10.84
C PRO A 214 23.95 6.57 -11.12
N VAL A 215 22.77 7.11 -11.38
CA VAL A 215 21.58 6.37 -11.79
C VAL A 215 21.01 6.96 -13.07
N ARG A 216 20.68 6.12 -14.05
CA ARG A 216 19.98 6.53 -15.27
C ARG A 216 18.71 5.72 -15.47
N TYR A 217 17.71 6.34 -16.08
CA TYR A 217 16.54 5.64 -16.58
C TYR A 217 16.81 5.07 -17.98
N GLN A 218 16.42 3.81 -18.18
CA GLN A 218 16.37 3.14 -19.48
C GLN A 218 14.94 2.74 -19.75
N ASP A 219 14.33 3.41 -20.72
CA ASP A 219 13.05 2.99 -21.27
C ASP A 219 13.25 1.68 -22.05
N GLU A 220 12.41 0.70 -21.74
CA GLU A 220 12.46 -0.63 -22.34
C GLU A 220 11.23 -0.80 -23.24
N SER A 221 11.38 -1.50 -24.36
CA SER A 221 10.23 -2.10 -25.02
C SER A 221 9.58 -3.14 -24.10
N LEU A 222 8.31 -3.48 -24.35
CA LEU A 222 7.63 -4.53 -23.58
C LEU A 222 8.42 -5.85 -23.58
N ASN A 223 8.93 -6.26 -24.74
CA ASN A 223 9.73 -7.49 -24.86
C ASN A 223 10.99 -7.44 -23.99
N GLU A 224 11.70 -6.30 -23.96
CA GLU A 224 12.86 -6.12 -23.10
C GLU A 224 12.48 -6.13 -21.62
N ALA A 225 11.35 -5.52 -21.25
CA ALA A 225 10.85 -5.52 -19.89
C ALA A 225 10.55 -6.95 -19.40
N TYR A 226 9.80 -7.76 -20.17
CA TYR A 226 9.59 -9.16 -19.80
C TYR A 226 10.90 -9.95 -19.73
N ALA A 227 11.81 -9.75 -20.69
CA ALA A 227 13.09 -10.43 -20.71
C ALA A 227 13.96 -10.08 -19.48
N SER A 228 14.01 -8.81 -19.08
CA SER A 228 14.82 -8.37 -17.94
C SER A 228 14.25 -8.84 -16.59
N ARG A 229 12.95 -9.14 -16.49
CA ARG A 229 12.33 -9.73 -15.29
C ARG A 229 12.38 -11.27 -15.26
N ALA A 230 12.71 -11.95 -16.36
CA ALA A 230 12.78 -13.40 -16.41
C ALA A 230 13.78 -14.00 -15.40
N ALA A 231 14.85 -13.26 -15.10
CA ALA A 231 15.87 -13.67 -14.13
C ALA A 231 15.35 -13.85 -12.69
N TYR A 232 14.21 -13.25 -12.33
CA TYR A 232 13.62 -13.38 -11.00
C TYR A 232 12.88 -14.71 -10.79
N GLY A 233 12.66 -15.50 -11.85
CA GLY A 233 11.97 -16.79 -11.75
C GLY A 233 10.51 -16.69 -11.27
N ALA A 234 9.90 -15.50 -11.37
CA ALA A 234 8.53 -15.26 -10.95
C ALA A 234 7.52 -15.87 -11.95
N PRO A 235 6.32 -16.27 -11.49
CA PRO A 235 5.24 -16.71 -12.36
C PRO A 235 4.84 -15.62 -13.38
N ALA A 236 4.36 -16.03 -14.56
CA ALA A 236 4.04 -15.11 -15.65
C ALA A 236 3.03 -14.01 -15.26
N TRP A 237 2.00 -14.34 -14.47
CA TRP A 237 1.01 -13.36 -14.00
C TRP A 237 1.62 -12.28 -13.10
N GLN A 238 2.68 -12.63 -12.35
CA GLN A 238 3.35 -11.71 -11.45
C GLN A 238 4.28 -10.78 -12.22
N VAL A 239 5.01 -11.32 -13.21
CA VAL A 239 5.79 -10.50 -14.14
C VAL A 239 4.89 -9.53 -14.90
N GLU A 240 3.72 -9.99 -15.35
CA GLU A 240 2.69 -9.15 -15.97
C GLU A 240 2.27 -8.02 -15.04
N ALA A 241 1.99 -8.31 -13.76
CA ALA A 241 1.66 -7.28 -12.78
C ALA A 241 2.76 -6.22 -12.68
N TRP A 242 4.01 -6.64 -12.53
CA TRP A 242 5.14 -5.71 -12.42
C TRP A 242 5.35 -4.88 -13.68
N VAL A 243 5.25 -5.48 -14.87
CA VAL A 243 5.38 -4.76 -16.15
C VAL A 243 4.22 -3.78 -16.34
N SER A 244 3.00 -4.22 -16.04
CA SER A 244 1.79 -3.40 -16.22
C SER A 244 1.75 -2.15 -15.33
N THR A 245 2.46 -2.14 -14.19
CA THR A 245 2.65 -0.91 -13.40
C THR A 245 3.37 0.18 -14.21
N TYR A 246 4.41 -0.17 -14.98
CA TYR A 246 5.13 0.80 -15.81
C TYR A 246 4.29 1.25 -17.00
N THR A 247 3.53 0.35 -17.62
CA THR A 247 2.66 0.75 -18.73
C THR A 247 1.50 1.62 -18.26
N ALA A 248 1.03 1.46 -17.02
CA ALA A 248 0.07 2.39 -16.40
C ALA A 248 0.68 3.78 -16.19
N ILE A 249 1.97 3.87 -15.80
CA ILE A 249 2.72 5.14 -15.78
C ILE A 249 2.76 5.73 -17.19
N ALA A 250 3.15 4.94 -18.20
CA ALA A 250 3.21 5.38 -19.60
C ALA A 250 1.86 5.89 -20.13
N ALA A 251 0.75 5.29 -19.67
CA ALA A 251 -0.61 5.68 -20.02
C ALA A 251 -1.10 6.94 -19.29
N GLY A 252 -0.34 7.47 -18.32
CA GLY A 252 -0.74 8.63 -17.52
C GLY A 252 -1.75 8.31 -16.42
N GLU A 253 -1.93 7.04 -16.05
CA GLU A 253 -2.92 6.64 -15.05
C GLU A 253 -2.50 6.99 -13.60
N LEU A 254 -1.22 7.34 -13.38
CA LEU A 254 -0.65 7.56 -12.04
C LEU A 254 -0.13 8.99 -11.81
N ASP A 255 -0.43 9.95 -12.68
CA ASP A 255 0.13 11.32 -12.64
C ASP A 255 -0.68 12.33 -11.80
N GLY A 256 -1.86 11.93 -11.31
CA GLY A 256 -2.71 12.78 -10.49
C GLY A 256 -2.06 13.15 -9.17
N ILE A 257 -2.10 14.43 -8.81
CA ILE A 257 -1.61 14.97 -7.52
C ILE A 257 -2.81 15.43 -6.70
N THR A 258 -2.87 15.05 -5.43
CA THR A 258 -3.93 15.46 -4.51
C THR A 258 -3.36 16.11 -3.25
N GLY A 259 -4.24 16.77 -2.49
CA GLY A 259 -3.93 17.32 -1.16
C GLY A 259 -4.21 16.35 -0.02
N ALA A 260 -4.59 15.09 -0.27
CA ALA A 260 -5.14 14.20 0.75
C ALA A 260 -4.17 13.91 1.91
N VAL A 261 -2.88 13.75 1.62
CA VAL A 261 -1.85 13.61 2.67
C VAL A 261 -1.82 14.85 3.57
N ALA A 262 -1.85 16.05 2.98
CA ALA A 262 -1.82 17.29 3.75
C ALA A 262 -3.11 17.51 4.56
N GLU A 263 -4.26 17.15 3.98
CA GLU A 263 -5.56 17.19 4.66
C GLU A 263 -5.58 16.28 5.90
N LEU A 264 -5.12 15.04 5.77
CA LEU A 264 -5.19 14.04 6.84
C LEU A 264 -4.11 14.21 7.91
N THR A 265 -2.90 14.63 7.51
CA THR A 265 -1.73 14.65 8.39
C THR A 265 -1.37 16.04 8.91
N GLY A 266 -1.93 17.09 8.31
CA GLY A 266 -1.59 18.49 8.62
C GLY A 266 -0.21 18.93 8.14
N ARG A 267 0.51 18.10 7.38
CA ARG A 267 1.83 18.40 6.79
C ARG A 267 1.87 18.06 5.30
N PRO A 268 2.65 18.79 4.47
CA PRO A 268 2.78 18.46 3.06
C PRO A 268 3.28 17.02 2.83
N ALA A 269 2.87 16.42 1.71
CA ALA A 269 3.41 15.14 1.28
C ALA A 269 4.93 15.22 1.08
N THR A 270 5.63 14.17 1.47
CA THR A 270 7.09 14.06 1.43
C THR A 270 7.56 13.94 -0.02
N SER A 271 8.51 14.79 -0.43
CA SER A 271 9.10 14.70 -1.77
C SER A 271 10.03 13.49 -1.90
N LEU A 272 10.33 13.06 -3.14
CA LEU A 272 11.34 12.02 -3.36
C LEU A 272 12.71 12.41 -2.77
N ALA A 273 13.11 13.68 -2.90
CA ALA A 273 14.39 14.15 -2.40
C ALA A 273 14.47 14.10 -0.87
N ASP A 274 13.41 14.53 -0.18
CA ASP A 274 13.33 14.47 1.28
C ASP A 274 13.29 13.03 1.78
N HIS A 275 12.50 12.18 1.12
CA HIS A 275 12.42 10.75 1.45
C HIS A 275 13.80 10.08 1.36
N LEU A 276 14.52 10.29 0.25
CA LEU A 276 15.86 9.74 0.06
C LEU A 276 16.88 10.28 1.06
N SER A 277 16.77 11.56 1.44
CA SER A 277 17.67 12.18 2.42
C SER A 277 17.48 11.57 3.80
N ALA A 278 16.23 11.39 4.25
CA ALA A 278 15.91 10.79 5.55
C ALA A 278 16.42 9.32 5.67
N GLN A 279 16.37 8.55 4.59
CA GLN A 279 16.88 7.16 4.57
C GLN A 279 18.40 7.07 4.73
N ARG A 280 19.16 8.14 4.45
CA ARG A 280 20.62 8.16 4.66
C ARG A 280 21.02 8.40 6.10
N GLU A 281 20.11 8.96 6.89
CA GLU A 281 20.34 9.32 8.30
C GLU A 281 19.90 8.23 9.27
N SER A 282 19.16 7.21 8.78
CA SER A 282 18.66 6.06 9.54
C SER A 282 19.60 4.86 9.48
#